data_AF-V2X4E6-F1
#
_entry.id   AF-V2X4E6-F1
#
_cell.length_a   1.000
_cell.length_b   1.000
_cell.length_c   1.000
_cell.angle_alpha   90.00
_cell.angle_beta   90.00
_cell.angle_gamma   90.00
#
_symmetry.space_group_name_H-M   'P 1'
#
loop_
_entity.id
_entity.type
_entity.pdbx_description
1 polymer ?
#
loop_
_entity_poly.entity_id
_entity_poly.type
_entity_poly.pdbx_seq_one_letter_code
_entity_poly.pdbx_strand_id
1 'polypeptide(L)' 'MSSAQNDNSNAAQMAYDTPRVPRRTPMACQFCRGRKLKCDGGRPSCANCDRRGYPCVYTPVSAEQK' A
#
# COMPACT_ATOMS: atom_id res chain seq x y z
N MET A 1 24.03 -47.68 -9.05
CA MET A 1 23.70 -46.68 -10.07
C MET A 1 22.63 -45.74 -9.54
N SER A 2 22.90 -44.44 -9.66
CA SER A 2 22.01 -43.27 -9.58
C SER A 2 21.21 -43.00 -8.30
N SER A 3 21.85 -42.18 -7.47
CA SER A 3 21.28 -41.28 -6.47
C SER A 3 20.15 -40.41 -7.06
N ALA A 4 19.08 -40.20 -6.29
CA ALA A 4 18.13 -39.12 -6.52
C ALA A 4 17.69 -38.55 -5.17
N GLN A 5 18.50 -37.66 -4.61
CA GLN A 5 18.13 -36.79 -3.50
C GLN A 5 17.29 -35.65 -4.09
N ASN A 6 16.03 -35.55 -3.65
CA ASN A 6 15.11 -34.50 -4.09
C ASN A 6 15.11 -33.38 -3.05
N ASP A 7 15.98 -32.40 -3.27
CA ASP A 7 16.07 -31.17 -2.47
C ASP A 7 15.01 -30.18 -2.95
N ASN A 8 13.76 -30.37 -2.51
CA ASN A 8 12.69 -29.43 -2.78
C ASN A 8 12.66 -28.39 -1.66
N SER A 9 13.58 -27.43 -1.75
CA SER A 9 13.61 -26.24 -0.90
C SER A 9 12.40 -25.34 -1.23
N ASN A 10 11.21 -25.72 -0.76
CA ASN A 10 9.99 -24.91 -0.91
C ASN A 10 9.93 -23.83 0.18
N ALA A 11 10.90 -22.92 0.18
CA ALA A 11 11.03 -21.81 1.12
C ALA A 11 10.30 -20.55 0.63
N ALA A 12 9.03 -20.66 0.22
CA ALA A 12 8.37 -19.53 -0.41
C ALA A 12 6.88 -19.35 -0.12
N GLN A 13 6.26 -19.92 0.92
CA GLN A 13 4.82 -19.72 1.11
C GLN A 13 4.35 -19.64 2.57
N MET A 14 4.51 -18.47 3.21
CA MET A 14 3.65 -18.03 4.32
C MET A 14 3.47 -16.50 4.33
N ALA A 15 2.99 -15.94 3.22
CA ALA A 15 2.33 -14.62 3.26
C ALA A 15 0.84 -14.87 3.50
N TYR A 16 0.47 -14.96 4.77
CA TYR A 16 -0.90 -15.10 5.25
C TYR A 16 -1.79 -14.01 4.62
N ASP A 17 -2.71 -14.45 3.77
CA ASP A 17 -3.82 -13.67 3.23
C ASP A 17 -4.72 -13.26 4.41
N THR A 18 -4.34 -12.18 5.09
CA THR A 18 -5.30 -11.48 5.94
C THR A 18 -6.28 -10.84 4.97
N PRO A 19 -7.61 -11.02 5.13
CA PRO A 19 -8.58 -10.37 4.27
C PRO A 19 -8.23 -8.88 4.26
N ARG A 20 -7.81 -8.38 3.09
CA ARG A 20 -7.54 -6.95 2.87
C ARG A 20 -8.88 -6.24 2.92
N VAL A 21 -9.48 -6.15 4.10
CA VAL A 21 -10.53 -5.19 4.39
C VAL A 21 -9.96 -3.89 3.86
N PRO A 22 -10.54 -3.29 2.81
CA PRO A 22 -10.05 -2.03 2.31
C PRO A 22 -10.17 -1.09 3.50
N ARG A 23 -9.03 -0.79 4.13
CA ARG A 23 -8.98 0.09 5.30
C ARG A 23 -9.52 1.39 4.74
N ARG A 24 -10.80 1.67 4.98
CA ARG A 24 -11.47 2.86 4.46
C ARG A 24 -10.62 4.01 4.91
N THR A 25 -9.87 4.59 3.98
CA THR A 25 -8.86 5.54 4.39
C THR A 25 -9.58 6.79 4.85
N PRO A 26 -9.47 7.15 6.13
CA PRO A 26 -10.22 8.27 6.69
C PRO A 26 -9.74 9.61 6.09
N MET A 27 -8.61 9.57 5.38
CA MET A 27 -7.88 10.74 4.92
C MET A 27 -7.34 10.50 3.51
N ALA A 28 -7.76 11.35 2.57
CA ALA A 28 -7.10 11.47 1.28
C ALA A 28 -5.69 12.07 1.46
N CYS A 29 -4.74 11.65 0.63
CA CYS A 29 -3.40 12.26 0.60
C CYS A 29 -3.48 13.74 0.18
N GLN A 30 -2.44 14.52 0.47
CA GLN A 30 -2.37 15.95 0.16
C GLN A 30 -2.61 16.24 -1.34
N PHE A 31 -2.00 15.45 -2.23
CA PHE A 31 -2.19 15.60 -3.67
C PHE A 31 -3.65 15.43 -4.08
N CYS A 32 -4.31 14.36 -3.61
CA CYS A 32 -5.71 14.12 -3.92
C CYS A 32 -6.62 15.15 -3.24
N ARG A 33 -6.29 15.61 -2.02
CA ARG A 33 -7.03 16.67 -1.33
C ARG A 33 -6.99 17.99 -2.09
N GLY A 34 -5.80 18.46 -2.46
CA GLY A 34 -5.63 19.72 -3.20
C GLY A 34 -6.30 19.70 -4.58
N ARG A 35 -6.33 18.53 -5.22
CA ARG A 35 -6.98 18.33 -6.53
C ARG A 35 -8.43 17.85 -6.45
N LYS A 36 -8.99 17.70 -5.24
CA LYS A 36 -10.35 17.15 -5.00
C LYS A 36 -10.60 15.82 -5.71
N LEU A 37 -9.58 14.97 -5.79
CA LEU A 37 -9.64 13.63 -6.40
C LEU A 37 -10.02 12.58 -5.36
N LYS A 38 -10.64 11.48 -5.81
CA LYS A 38 -10.88 10.30 -4.97
C LYS A 38 -9.54 9.64 -4.64
N CYS A 39 -9.16 9.65 -3.37
CA CYS A 39 -8.00 8.92 -2.88
C CYS A 39 -8.43 7.51 -2.45
N ASP A 40 -7.77 6.51 -3.01
CA ASP A 40 -7.89 5.10 -2.63
C ASP A 40 -7.13 4.76 -1.35
N GLY A 41 -6.23 5.64 -0.91
CA GLY A 41 -5.57 5.49 0.36
C GLY A 41 -4.47 4.42 0.40
N GLY A 42 -4.03 3.95 -0.77
CA GLY A 42 -2.90 3.03 -0.88
C GLY A 42 -1.65 3.56 -0.18
N ARG A 43 -0.90 2.63 0.44
CA ARG A 43 0.42 2.85 1.04
C ARG A 43 1.41 1.90 0.35
N PRO A 44 2.62 2.37 -0.05
CA PRO A 44 3.23 3.68 0.22
C PRO A 44 2.69 4.84 -0.62
N SER A 45 2.01 4.56 -1.75
CA SER A 45 1.42 5.56 -2.64
C SER A 45 -0.01 5.21 -3.00
N CYS A 46 -0.85 6.23 -3.19
CA CYS A 46 -2.21 6.07 -3.69
C CYS A 46 -2.20 5.70 -5.18
N ALA A 47 -3.16 4.92 -5.69
CA ALA A 47 -3.22 4.52 -7.10
C ALA A 47 -3.21 5.71 -8.08
N ASN A 48 -3.82 6.84 -7.69
CA ASN A 48 -3.76 8.08 -8.49
C ASN A 48 -2.38 8.74 -8.49
N CYS A 49 -1.69 8.67 -7.37
CA CYS A 49 -0.38 9.28 -7.15
C CYS A 49 0.69 8.45 -7.86
N ASP A 50 0.61 7.13 -7.71
CA ASP A 50 1.44 6.12 -8.35
C ASP A 50 1.38 6.20 -9.87
N ARG A 51 0.16 6.17 -10.45
CA ARG A 51 -0.03 6.30 -11.91
C ARG A 51 0.54 7.61 -12.48
N ARG A 52 0.53 8.68 -11.70
CA ARG A 52 0.99 10.00 -12.14
C ARG A 52 2.45 10.27 -11.77
N GLY A 53 3.09 9.40 -10.99
CA GLY A 53 4.43 9.62 -10.45
C GLY A 53 4.56 10.82 -9.52
N TYR A 54 3.47 11.24 -8.86
CA TYR A 54 3.50 12.38 -7.93
C TYR A 54 3.70 11.92 -6.47
N PRO A 55 4.31 12.77 -5.64
CA PRO A 55 4.53 12.45 -4.23
C PRO A 55 3.20 12.27 -3.49
N CYS A 56 3.04 11.10 -2.86
CA CYS A 56 1.87 10.75 -2.08
C CYS A 56 2.15 10.99 -0.58
N VAL A 57 1.77 12.16 -0.09
CA VAL A 57 1.97 12.53 1.33
C VAL A 57 0.63 12.54 2.05
N TYR A 58 0.52 11.82 3.16
CA TYR A 58 -0.64 11.88 4.05
C TYR A 58 -0.25 12.69 5.29
N THR A 59 -0.65 13.97 5.36
CA THR A 59 -0.42 14.80 6.55
C THR A 59 -1.61 14.74 7.50
N PRO A 60 -1.42 14.29 8.75
CA PRO A 60 -2.48 14.31 9.75
C PRO A 60 -2.88 15.75 10.05
N VAL A 61 -4.19 15.99 10.21
CA VAL A 61 -4.73 17.28 10.65
C VAL A 61 -4.62 17.36 12.18
N SER A 62 -3.40 17.38 12.70
CA SER A 62 -3.16 17.48 14.14
C SER A 62 -1.96 18.37 14.41
N ALA A 63 -2.18 19.69 14.35
CA ALA A 63 -1.55 20.72 15.18
C ALA A 63 -1.82 22.10 14.56
N GLU A 64 -2.28 23.04 15.38
CA GLU A 64 -2.17 24.48 15.17
C GLU A 64 -3.10 25.15 14.13
N GLN A 65 -4.39 25.23 14.47
CA GLN A 65 -5.20 26.40 14.12
C GLN A 65 -5.60 27.07 15.44
N LYS A 66 -4.82 28.11 15.77
CA LYS A 66 -5.00 29.07 16.85
C LYS A 66 -6.43 29.61 16.96
#